data_AF-A0A327VC52-F1
#
_entry.id   AF-A0A327VC52-F1
#
_cell.length_a   1.000
_cell.length_b   1.000
_cell.length_c   1.000
_cell.angle_alpha   90.00
_cell.angle_beta   90.00
_cell.angle_gamma   90.00
#
_symmetry.space_group_name_H-M   'P 1'
#
loop_
_entity.id
_entity.type
_entity.pdbx_description
1 polymer ?
#
loop_
_entity_poly.entity_id
_entity_poly.type
_entity_poly.pdbx_seq_one_letter_code
_entity_poly.pdbx_strand_id
1 'polypeptide(L)'
;MPQGNYGDLMVGRLLLRETFKAAEASGETSRGLDVEGQESSPPRTRDEVVWRHDNLLALDRAAVQPVTFTDKPERNCYARVSTATADYTEWRGDVVTSDWKLGLDRLGSETESDLQSRLTGVARVNNFSLPGERWHAPPIGHYGYYTGSSNPTVMTRTGAEGAMTVYRGVPAGTFPRWGCAPADYLRGRVRLTSGGFELCGTEQRLPATGWALSNGLVNVTTSASASLDVQAYTGGGWRSKLWNVSVAGSGSSIPAWDGATLLRNDPEHVVLRLTRSMGPGRATLDLALRRGSRVVEGYLQASGANTLVAYRQASETNTSAAASGYVSATSNDVDGNRFVCGSAKTFTAHSNGGVQKAATTSLDFWIGVAVGGSSAVAGDTALDLRNQYIGTLPETTYCVRR
;
A
#
# COMPACT_ATOMS: atom_id res chain seq x y z
N MET A 1 27.00 37.00 -1.33
CA MET A 1 26.78 36.04 -0.23
C MET A 1 26.56 34.68 -0.84
N PRO A 2 27.09 33.57 -0.29
CA PRO A 2 26.76 32.24 -0.79
C PRO A 2 25.25 32.05 -0.65
N GLN A 3 24.58 31.73 -1.75
CA GLN A 3 23.15 31.41 -1.74
C GLN A 3 22.98 30.16 -0.86
N GLY A 4 22.25 30.28 0.25
CA GLY A 4 22.04 29.14 1.16
C GLY A 4 21.37 27.98 0.42
N ASN A 5 21.95 26.78 0.52
CA ASN A 5 21.37 25.58 -0.06
C ASN A 5 20.04 25.23 0.65
N TYR A 6 19.07 24.69 -0.09
CA TYR A 6 17.80 24.19 0.46
C TYR A 6 17.90 22.72 0.93
N GLY A 7 19.03 22.06 0.66
CA GLY A 7 19.28 20.66 1.00
C GLY A 7 18.49 19.70 0.11
N ASP A 8 18.34 18.45 0.54
CA ASP A 8 17.48 17.48 -0.16
C ASP A 8 16.00 17.87 -0.01
N LEU A 9 15.26 17.82 -1.12
CA LEU A 9 13.82 18.01 -1.22
C LEU A 9 13.14 16.64 -1.37
N MET A 10 12.23 16.29 -0.46
CA MET A 10 11.37 15.12 -0.60
C MET A 10 9.94 15.56 -0.93
N VAL A 11 9.39 15.07 -2.04
CA VAL A 11 8.01 15.31 -2.48
C VAL A 11 7.30 13.97 -2.53
N GLY A 12 6.41 13.72 -1.56
CA GLY A 12 5.90 12.37 -1.35
C GLY A 12 7.06 11.41 -1.14
N ARG A 13 7.15 10.39 -1.98
CA ARG A 13 8.19 9.35 -1.93
C ARG A 13 9.45 9.71 -2.74
N LEU A 14 9.38 10.76 -3.55
CA LEU A 14 10.44 11.14 -4.46
C LEU A 14 11.42 12.08 -3.75
N LEU A 15 12.67 11.64 -3.63
CA LEU A 15 13.77 12.49 -3.19
C LEU A 15 14.35 13.21 -4.41
N LEU A 16 14.66 14.50 -4.31
CA LEU A 16 15.34 15.34 -5.29
C LEU A 16 16.50 16.04 -4.56
N ARG A 17 17.74 15.96 -5.07
CA ARG A 17 18.92 16.42 -4.28
C ARG A 17 19.74 17.56 -4.89
N GLU A 18 19.69 17.79 -6.20
CA GLU A 18 20.61 18.77 -6.81
C GLU A 18 20.02 20.18 -6.81
N THR A 19 20.92 21.17 -6.87
CA THR A 19 20.69 22.60 -6.70
C THR A 19 19.38 23.06 -7.29
N PHE A 20 18.43 23.39 -6.41
CA PHE A 20 17.18 23.97 -6.84
C PHE A 20 17.00 25.39 -6.34
N LYS A 21 16.40 26.19 -7.22
CA LYS A 21 15.82 27.47 -6.85
C LYS A 21 14.40 27.18 -6.41
N ALA A 22 14.00 27.72 -5.27
CA ALA A 22 12.60 27.74 -4.85
C ALA A 22 12.07 29.16 -5.05
N ALA A 23 10.97 29.28 -5.79
CA ALA A 23 10.19 30.50 -5.89
C ALA A 23 8.85 30.27 -5.18
N GLU A 24 8.52 31.13 -4.22
CA GLU A 24 7.24 31.10 -3.52
C GLU A 24 6.38 32.28 -3.99
N ALA A 25 5.10 32.02 -4.25
CA ALA A 25 4.13 33.04 -4.61
C ALA A 25 2.89 32.94 -3.72
N SER A 26 2.33 34.08 -3.32
CA SER A 26 1.03 34.16 -2.65
C SER A 26 0.03 34.89 -3.54
N GLY A 27 -1.02 34.18 -3.96
CA GLY A 27 -2.20 34.75 -4.60
C GLY A 27 -3.42 34.72 -3.67
N GLU A 28 -4.51 35.38 -4.10
CA GLU A 28 -5.79 35.39 -3.34
C GLU A 28 -6.37 33.99 -3.12
N THR A 29 -6.09 33.05 -4.04
CA THR A 29 -6.69 31.70 -4.06
C THR A 29 -5.67 30.55 -4.02
N SER A 30 -4.38 30.81 -4.21
CA SER A 30 -3.33 29.78 -4.19
C SER A 30 -2.01 30.28 -3.59
N ARG A 31 -1.25 29.36 -3.00
CA ARG A 31 0.13 29.59 -2.56
C ARG A 31 1.04 28.70 -3.41
N GLY A 32 1.69 29.28 -4.41
CA GLY A 32 2.56 28.55 -5.33
C GLY A 32 3.95 28.32 -4.74
N LEU A 33 4.52 27.16 -5.02
CA LEU A 33 5.92 26.82 -4.78
C LEU A 33 6.47 26.17 -6.06
N ASP A 34 7.31 26.91 -6.77
CA ASP A 34 7.99 26.40 -7.96
C ASP A 34 9.43 26.04 -7.59
N VAL A 35 9.84 24.83 -7.95
CA VAL A 35 11.20 24.33 -7.76
C VAL A 35 11.73 23.77 -9.08
N GLU A 36 12.99 24.06 -9.39
CA GLU A 36 13.67 23.56 -10.59
C GLU A 36 15.08 23.11 -10.25
N GLY A 37 15.57 22.05 -10.87
CA GLY A 37 16.92 21.52 -10.64
C GLY A 37 17.34 20.56 -11.74
N GLN A 38 18.44 19.86 -11.52
CA GLN A 38 18.95 18.81 -12.40
C GLN A 38 19.09 17.50 -11.61
N GLU A 39 19.17 16.37 -12.28
CA GLU A 39 19.72 15.13 -11.73
C GLU A 39 20.80 14.67 -12.70
N SER A 40 22.04 14.43 -12.26
CA SER A 40 23.19 14.27 -13.18
C SER A 40 24.14 13.09 -12.85
N SER A 41 24.94 12.73 -13.85
CA SER A 41 26.10 11.83 -13.73
C SER A 41 27.38 12.55 -14.18
N PRO A 42 28.48 12.56 -13.38
CA PRO A 42 28.62 12.08 -12.00
C PRO A 42 28.11 13.12 -10.98
N PRO A 43 27.27 12.75 -9.98
CA PRO A 43 27.51 11.70 -8.98
C PRO A 43 26.40 10.61 -8.84
N ARG A 44 25.68 10.24 -9.91
CA ARG A 44 24.72 9.11 -9.89
C ARG A 44 24.84 8.13 -11.06
N THR A 45 24.29 6.93 -10.85
CA THR A 45 24.17 5.91 -11.90
C THR A 45 23.09 6.28 -12.92
N ARG A 46 23.24 5.80 -14.17
CA ARG A 46 22.23 5.98 -15.22
C ARG A 46 20.84 5.50 -14.77
N ASP A 47 20.77 4.37 -14.09
CA ASP A 47 19.52 3.78 -13.62
C ASP A 47 18.83 4.67 -12.59
N GLU A 48 19.58 5.34 -11.70
CA GLU A 48 19.02 6.30 -10.76
C GLU A 48 18.48 7.56 -11.45
N VAL A 49 19.17 8.08 -12.46
CA VAL A 49 18.71 9.28 -13.20
C VAL A 49 17.41 8.98 -13.96
N VAL A 50 17.36 7.84 -14.68
CA VAL A 50 16.15 7.38 -15.37
C VAL A 50 15.01 7.16 -14.37
N TRP A 51 15.30 6.48 -13.25
CA TRP A 51 14.30 6.23 -12.23
C TRP A 51 13.70 7.54 -11.68
N ARG A 52 14.51 8.56 -11.40
CA ARG A 52 14.00 9.85 -10.90
C ARG A 52 13.22 10.63 -11.93
N HIS A 53 13.71 10.66 -13.18
CA HIS A 53 13.00 11.27 -14.31
C HIS A 53 11.58 10.70 -14.42
N ASP A 54 11.46 9.37 -14.48
CA ASP A 54 10.17 8.70 -14.59
C ASP A 54 9.28 8.91 -13.36
N ASN A 55 9.85 8.94 -12.14
CA ASN A 55 9.08 9.14 -10.91
C ASN A 55 8.57 10.56 -10.75
N LEU A 56 9.31 11.57 -11.22
CA LEU A 56 8.86 12.95 -11.22
C LEU A 56 7.64 13.12 -12.13
N LEU A 57 7.70 12.59 -13.35
CA LEU A 57 6.62 12.68 -14.32
C LEU A 57 5.38 11.88 -13.90
N ALA A 58 5.58 10.81 -13.12
CA ALA A 58 4.50 9.96 -12.61
C ALA A 58 3.88 10.44 -11.29
N LEU A 59 4.26 11.60 -10.75
CA LEU A 59 3.66 12.16 -9.54
C LEU A 59 2.16 12.44 -9.74
N ASP A 60 1.33 11.94 -8.83
CA ASP A 60 -0.12 12.19 -8.85
C ASP A 60 -0.44 13.65 -8.48
N ARG A 61 -1.08 14.35 -9.42
CA ARG A 61 -1.48 15.76 -9.31
C ARG A 61 -2.69 15.98 -8.40
N ALA A 62 -3.54 14.97 -8.21
CA ALA A 62 -4.71 15.06 -7.35
C ALA A 62 -4.39 14.75 -5.87
N ALA A 63 -3.33 13.98 -5.64
CA ALA A 63 -2.94 13.51 -4.31
C ALA A 63 -2.31 14.62 -3.45
N VAL A 64 -2.53 14.54 -2.14
CA VAL A 64 -1.83 15.36 -1.15
C VAL A 64 -0.44 14.77 -0.94
N GLN A 65 0.59 15.56 -1.20
CA GLN A 65 1.99 15.16 -1.03
C GLN A 65 2.59 15.86 0.20
N PRO A 66 3.24 15.14 1.12
CA PRO A 66 4.15 15.77 2.08
C PRO A 66 5.37 16.31 1.33
N VAL A 67 5.75 17.55 1.61
CA VAL A 67 6.93 18.21 1.07
C VAL A 67 7.85 18.56 2.22
N THR A 68 9.08 18.04 2.19
CA THR A 68 10.08 18.30 3.23
C THR A 68 11.41 18.76 2.66
N PHE A 69 12.01 19.74 3.32
CA PHE A 69 13.34 20.25 3.03
C PHE A 69 14.28 19.90 4.17
N THR A 70 15.47 19.40 3.84
CA THR A 70 16.45 18.99 4.87
C THR A 70 17.05 20.20 5.59
N ASP A 71 17.41 21.26 4.85
CA ASP A 71 18.10 22.44 5.42
C ASP A 71 17.15 23.63 5.68
N LYS A 72 15.84 23.45 5.39
CA LYS A 72 14.77 24.44 5.56
C LYS A 72 13.48 23.82 6.15
N PRO A 73 13.55 23.09 7.28
CA PRO A 73 12.39 22.37 7.83
C PRO A 73 11.20 23.29 8.16
N GLU A 74 11.43 24.58 8.40
CA GLU A 74 10.38 25.59 8.57
C GLU A 74 9.49 25.78 7.32
N ARG A 75 9.92 25.26 6.16
CA ARG A 75 9.19 25.27 4.90
C ARG A 75 8.41 23.98 4.62
N ASN A 76 8.51 22.99 5.50
CA ASN A 76 7.78 21.74 5.35
C ASN A 76 6.27 21.99 5.30
N CYS A 77 5.60 21.35 4.35
CA CYS A 77 4.17 21.55 4.13
C CYS A 77 3.53 20.36 3.43
N TYR A 78 2.21 20.39 3.33
CA TYR A 78 1.45 19.60 2.38
C TYR A 78 1.20 20.41 1.12
N ALA A 79 1.36 19.79 -0.04
CA ALA A 79 1.12 20.40 -1.34
C ALA A 79 0.39 19.46 -2.31
N ARG A 80 -0.12 20.01 -3.40
CA ARG A 80 -0.51 19.25 -4.61
C ARG A 80 0.43 19.58 -5.75
N VAL A 81 0.70 18.62 -6.62
CA VAL A 81 1.49 18.85 -7.83
C VAL A 81 0.62 19.56 -8.87
N SER A 82 0.98 20.79 -9.22
CA SER A 82 0.30 21.56 -10.27
C SER A 82 0.91 21.28 -11.64
N THR A 83 2.25 21.26 -11.72
CA THR A 83 3.02 20.95 -12.93
C THR A 83 4.25 20.11 -12.59
N ALA A 84 4.63 19.21 -13.50
CA ALA A 84 5.89 18.47 -13.44
C ALA A 84 6.40 18.31 -14.87
N THR A 85 7.64 18.71 -15.12
CA THR A 85 8.32 18.60 -16.41
C THR A 85 9.74 18.13 -16.20
N ALA A 86 10.25 17.28 -17.08
CA ALA A 86 11.64 16.90 -17.09
C ALA A 86 12.16 16.70 -18.52
N ASP A 87 13.39 17.14 -18.76
CA ASP A 87 14.11 17.01 -20.02
C ASP A 87 15.27 16.03 -19.83
N TYR A 88 15.20 14.89 -20.50
CA TYR A 88 16.23 13.85 -20.44
C TYR A 88 17.31 14.07 -21.50
N THR A 89 18.57 14.16 -21.07
CA THR A 89 19.73 14.27 -21.97
C THR A 89 20.65 13.09 -21.76
N GLU A 90 20.92 12.34 -22.83
CA GLU A 90 21.88 11.23 -22.82
C GLU A 90 22.85 11.36 -24.00
N TRP A 91 24.13 11.58 -23.68
CA TRP A 91 25.25 11.49 -24.61
C TRP A 91 25.95 10.16 -24.38
N ARG A 92 25.98 9.30 -25.40
CA ARG A 92 26.46 7.93 -25.30
C ARG A 92 27.86 7.88 -24.65
N GLY A 93 27.92 7.31 -23.44
CA GLY A 93 29.16 7.06 -22.71
C GLY A 93 29.79 8.27 -22.01
N ASP A 94 29.08 9.40 -21.95
CA ASP A 94 29.64 10.66 -21.44
C ASP A 94 28.76 11.28 -20.36
N VAL A 95 27.52 11.65 -20.70
CA VAL A 95 26.63 12.42 -19.81
C VAL A 95 25.22 11.83 -19.82
N VAL A 96 24.65 11.67 -18.63
CA VAL A 96 23.23 11.39 -18.42
C VAL A 96 22.69 12.40 -17.43
N THR A 97 21.74 13.24 -17.85
CA THR A 97 21.08 14.22 -16.99
C THR A 97 19.56 14.22 -17.18
N SER A 98 18.85 14.70 -16.16
CA SER A 98 17.44 15.03 -16.21
C SER A 98 17.24 16.41 -15.59
N ASP A 99 17.08 17.44 -16.42
CA ASP A 99 16.66 18.77 -15.94
C ASP A 99 15.17 18.71 -15.61
N TRP A 100 14.76 19.29 -14.48
CA TRP A 100 13.39 19.17 -14.02
C TRP A 100 12.84 20.48 -13.46
N LYS A 101 11.51 20.62 -13.58
CA LYS A 101 10.72 21.68 -12.94
C LYS A 101 9.46 21.07 -12.34
N LEU A 102 9.12 21.53 -11.15
CA LEU A 102 7.97 21.07 -10.40
C LEU A 102 7.27 22.28 -9.77
N GLY A 103 6.02 22.48 -10.16
CA GLY A 103 5.12 23.44 -9.55
C GLY A 103 4.23 22.75 -8.52
N LEU A 104 4.10 23.40 -7.36
CA LEU A 104 3.35 22.89 -6.21
C LEU A 104 2.34 23.93 -5.72
N ASP A 105 1.11 23.49 -5.45
CA ASP A 105 0.09 24.26 -4.75
C ASP A 105 0.16 23.93 -3.26
N ARG A 106 0.71 24.83 -2.45
CA ARG A 106 0.85 24.67 -1.01
C ARG A 106 -0.53 24.72 -0.33
N LEU A 107 -0.88 23.60 0.31
CA LEU A 107 -2.13 23.43 1.06
C LEU A 107 -1.99 23.97 2.49
N GLY A 108 -0.87 23.68 3.17
CA GLY A 108 -0.61 24.17 4.52
C GLY A 108 0.57 23.51 5.21
N SER A 109 1.13 24.16 6.23
CA SER A 109 2.06 23.53 7.17
C SER A 109 1.33 22.62 8.17
N GLU A 110 2.10 21.91 9.00
CA GLU A 110 1.56 21.09 10.10
C GLU A 110 0.74 21.90 11.12
N THR A 111 0.95 23.21 11.21
CA THR A 111 0.23 24.09 12.14
C THR A 111 -1.02 24.70 11.51
N GLU A 112 -1.06 24.80 10.18
CA GLU A 112 -2.16 25.40 9.41
C GLU A 112 -3.23 24.38 8.99
N SER A 113 -2.89 23.09 8.97
CA SER A 113 -3.73 22.07 8.35
C SER A 113 -3.88 20.79 9.16
N ASP A 114 -5.05 20.19 9.03
CA ASP A 114 -5.32 18.80 9.35
C ASP A 114 -5.48 17.99 8.07
N LEU A 115 -5.35 16.68 8.21
CA LEU A 115 -5.63 15.71 7.17
C LEU A 115 -6.97 15.05 7.47
N GLN A 116 -7.77 14.84 6.44
CA GLN A 116 -9.07 14.18 6.52
C GLN A 116 -9.08 12.94 5.63
N SER A 117 -9.35 11.79 6.23
CA SER A 117 -9.55 10.54 5.51
C SER A 117 -11.03 10.41 5.13
N ARG A 118 -11.33 10.52 3.84
CA ARG A 118 -12.69 10.26 3.33
C ARG A 118 -12.90 8.77 3.13
N LEU A 119 -13.47 8.14 4.15
CA LEU A 119 -13.88 6.75 4.15
C LEU A 119 -15.29 6.62 3.55
N THR A 120 -15.39 6.25 2.28
CA THR A 120 -16.67 6.19 1.56
C THR A 120 -17.26 4.78 1.56
N GLY A 121 -18.59 4.66 1.61
CA GLY A 121 -19.29 3.37 1.59
C GLY A 121 -19.69 2.83 2.96
N VAL A 122 -20.14 1.57 2.99
CA VAL A 122 -20.75 0.94 4.17
C VAL A 122 -19.97 -0.29 4.64
N ALA A 123 -20.00 -1.34 3.83
CA ALA A 123 -19.27 -2.59 3.99
C ALA A 123 -19.19 -3.27 2.62
N ARG A 124 -18.22 -4.16 2.44
CA ARG A 124 -18.11 -4.98 1.24
C ARG A 124 -19.31 -5.91 1.15
N VAL A 125 -19.94 -5.95 -0.03
CA VAL A 125 -21.07 -6.85 -0.30
C VAL A 125 -20.62 -8.30 -0.12
N ASN A 126 -21.21 -9.00 0.85
CA ASN A 126 -20.79 -10.33 1.23
C ASN A 126 -21.96 -11.31 1.34
N ASN A 127 -21.69 -12.59 1.12
CA ASN A 127 -22.71 -13.66 1.13
C ASN A 127 -23.00 -14.22 2.53
N PHE A 128 -22.46 -13.59 3.57
CA PHE A 128 -22.52 -14.06 4.96
C PHE A 128 -23.35 -13.12 5.85
N SER A 129 -23.99 -12.09 5.26
CA SER A 129 -24.76 -11.07 5.97
C SER A 129 -23.98 -10.37 7.09
N LEU A 130 -22.67 -10.22 6.92
CA LEU A 130 -21.79 -9.64 7.93
C LEU A 130 -21.74 -8.12 7.80
N PRO A 131 -21.86 -7.36 8.91
CA PRO A 131 -21.78 -5.90 8.87
C PRO A 131 -20.34 -5.40 8.66
N GLY A 132 -19.33 -6.24 8.90
CA GLY A 132 -17.92 -5.84 8.92
C GLY A 132 -17.59 -4.94 10.11
N GLU A 133 -16.32 -4.58 10.22
CA GLU A 133 -15.81 -3.61 11.17
C GLU A 133 -15.05 -2.53 10.41
N ARG A 134 -15.52 -1.28 10.52
CA ARG A 134 -14.81 -0.14 9.94
C ARG A 134 -13.63 0.20 10.81
N TRP A 135 -12.51 0.47 10.16
CA TRP A 135 -11.26 0.78 10.81
C TRP A 135 -10.48 1.79 9.98
N HIS A 136 -9.51 2.44 10.59
CA HIS A 136 -8.64 3.40 9.94
C HIS A 136 -7.30 3.48 10.66
N ALA A 137 -6.21 3.61 9.90
CA ALA A 137 -4.86 3.70 10.41
C ALA A 137 -4.16 4.91 9.79
N PRO A 138 -4.05 6.03 10.52
CA PRO A 138 -3.23 7.16 10.09
C PRO A 138 -1.71 6.81 10.18
N PRO A 139 -0.81 7.65 9.64
CA PRO A 139 0.63 7.48 9.74
C PRO A 139 1.13 7.34 11.18
N ILE A 140 2.29 6.70 11.33
CA ILE A 140 3.01 6.69 12.61
C ILE A 140 3.44 8.12 12.94
N GLY A 141 3.08 8.63 14.12
CA GLY A 141 3.35 10.01 14.53
C GLY A 141 2.20 10.99 14.30
N HIS A 142 1.03 10.53 13.83
CA HIS A 142 -0.18 11.36 13.83
C HIS A 142 -0.61 11.76 15.26
N TYR A 143 -1.41 12.83 15.35
CA TYR A 143 -1.99 13.34 16.58
C TYR A 143 -3.40 13.91 16.34
N GLY A 144 -4.13 14.21 17.41
CA GLY A 144 -5.42 14.91 17.32
C GLY A 144 -6.49 14.17 16.52
N TYR A 145 -6.53 12.84 16.60
CA TYR A 145 -7.51 12.03 15.86
C TYR A 145 -8.95 12.34 16.29
N TYR A 146 -9.76 12.80 15.36
CA TYR A 146 -11.10 13.33 15.58
C TYR A 146 -12.15 12.68 14.67
N THR A 147 -13.24 12.21 15.27
CA THR A 147 -14.36 11.52 14.61
C THR A 147 -15.72 12.09 15.03
N GLY A 148 -15.78 13.38 15.37
CA GLY A 148 -17.02 14.00 15.86
C GLY A 148 -17.23 13.72 17.36
N SER A 149 -18.45 13.31 17.71
CA SER A 149 -18.84 12.93 19.07
C SER A 149 -18.50 11.47 19.44
N SER A 150 -17.89 10.72 18.52
CA SER A 150 -17.55 9.31 18.70
C SER A 150 -16.09 9.11 19.06
N ASN A 151 -15.80 8.08 19.88
CA ASN A 151 -14.46 7.67 20.25
C ASN A 151 -14.23 6.20 19.80
N PRO A 152 -13.64 5.98 18.61
CA PRO A 152 -13.25 4.65 18.15
C PRO A 152 -12.30 3.97 19.14
N THR A 153 -12.38 2.65 19.25
CA THR A 153 -11.41 1.89 20.05
C THR A 153 -10.07 1.88 19.35
N VAL A 154 -8.98 1.75 20.12
CA VAL A 154 -7.62 1.78 19.57
C VAL A 154 -6.90 0.48 19.84
N MET A 155 -6.05 0.08 18.89
CA MET A 155 -5.03 -0.94 19.11
C MET A 155 -3.71 -0.50 18.49
N THR A 156 -2.62 -1.12 18.94
CA THR A 156 -1.28 -0.87 18.40
C THR A 156 -0.75 -2.11 17.71
N ARG A 157 -0.33 -1.96 16.46
CA ARG A 157 0.36 -3.01 15.69
C ARG A 157 1.81 -2.61 15.50
N THR A 158 2.74 -3.39 16.05
CA THR A 158 4.18 -3.20 15.81
C THR A 158 4.56 -3.81 14.46
N GLY A 159 5.04 -2.97 13.56
CA GLY A 159 5.59 -3.34 12.26
C GLY A 159 7.09 -3.07 12.16
N ALA A 160 7.64 -3.32 10.97
CA ALA A 160 9.06 -3.11 10.67
C ALA A 160 9.49 -1.63 10.80
N GLU A 161 8.56 -0.68 10.69
CA GLU A 161 8.82 0.76 10.78
C GLU A 161 8.43 1.37 12.14
N GLY A 162 7.98 0.54 13.09
CA GLY A 162 7.57 0.97 14.43
C GLY A 162 6.12 0.64 14.77
N ALA A 163 5.64 1.24 15.85
CA ALA A 163 4.31 1.03 16.39
C ALA A 163 3.28 1.88 15.64
N MET A 164 2.29 1.23 15.04
CA MET A 164 1.20 1.88 14.32
C MET A 164 -0.11 1.77 15.08
N THR A 165 -0.80 2.89 15.26
CA THR A 165 -2.14 2.91 15.85
C THR A 165 -3.19 2.60 14.80
N VAL A 166 -4.10 1.69 15.14
CA VAL A 166 -5.28 1.37 14.33
C VAL A 166 -6.53 1.72 15.14
N TYR A 167 -7.35 2.60 14.58
CA TYR A 167 -8.66 2.96 15.12
C TYR A 167 -9.71 1.99 14.58
N ARG A 168 -10.50 1.43 15.48
CA ARG A 168 -11.46 0.36 15.25
C ARG A 168 -12.87 0.83 15.60
N GLY A 169 -13.87 0.31 14.90
CA GLY A 169 -15.26 0.73 15.07
C GLY A 169 -15.50 2.18 14.66
N VAL A 170 -14.81 2.67 13.62
CA VAL A 170 -15.06 4.02 13.09
C VAL A 170 -16.52 4.13 12.61
N PRO A 171 -17.32 5.11 13.08
CA PRO A 171 -18.74 5.12 12.73
C PRO A 171 -19.02 5.34 11.25
N ALA A 172 -20.24 4.97 10.86
CA ALA A 172 -20.71 5.17 9.50
C ALA A 172 -20.87 6.65 9.14
N GLY A 173 -20.43 7.04 7.95
CA GLY A 173 -20.53 8.42 7.48
C GLY A 173 -19.55 9.40 8.15
N THR A 174 -18.65 8.90 9.00
CA THR A 174 -17.62 9.72 9.64
C THR A 174 -16.34 9.74 8.80
N PHE A 175 -15.77 10.94 8.64
CA PHE A 175 -14.48 11.15 7.98
C PHE A 175 -13.45 11.60 9.03
N PRO A 176 -12.58 10.70 9.52
CA PRO A 176 -11.62 11.04 10.55
C PRO A 176 -10.73 12.20 10.12
N ARG A 177 -10.48 13.12 11.05
CA ARG A 177 -9.48 14.19 10.90
C ARG A 177 -8.34 13.99 11.86
N TRP A 178 -7.13 14.37 11.48
CA TRP A 178 -5.94 14.16 12.29
C TRP A 178 -4.82 15.09 11.83
N GLY A 179 -3.94 15.48 12.75
CA GLY A 179 -2.71 16.20 12.45
C GLY A 179 -1.54 15.25 12.26
N CYS A 180 -0.56 15.63 11.43
CA CYS A 180 0.69 14.91 11.26
C CYS A 180 1.73 15.85 10.66
N ALA A 181 2.96 15.80 11.18
CA ALA A 181 4.08 16.50 10.56
C ALA A 181 4.35 15.93 9.15
N PRO A 182 4.61 16.76 8.12
CA PRO A 182 4.93 16.27 6.78
C PRO A 182 6.06 15.23 6.75
N ALA A 183 7.06 15.37 7.62
CA ALA A 183 8.18 14.43 7.76
C ALA A 183 7.78 13.05 8.28
N ASP A 184 6.65 12.95 8.98
CA ASP A 184 6.15 11.70 9.56
C ASP A 184 5.08 11.03 8.68
N TYR A 185 4.50 11.75 7.71
CA TYR A 185 3.36 11.27 6.91
C TYR A 185 3.63 9.95 6.17
N LEU A 186 4.88 9.72 5.78
CA LEU A 186 5.31 8.49 5.11
C LEU A 186 5.62 7.33 6.06
N ARG A 187 5.67 7.53 7.38
CA ARG A 187 5.98 6.44 8.32
C ARG A 187 4.82 5.44 8.41
N GLY A 188 5.13 4.16 8.22
CA GLY A 188 4.12 3.11 8.17
C GLY A 188 3.26 3.14 6.91
N ARG A 189 3.71 3.80 5.84
CA ARG A 189 3.02 3.80 4.55
C ARG A 189 2.98 2.40 3.92
N VAL A 190 2.05 2.23 2.99
CA VAL A 190 2.12 1.14 2.01
C VAL A 190 3.07 1.56 0.91
N ARG A 191 4.02 0.69 0.55
CA ARG A 191 4.98 0.91 -0.52
C ARG A 191 5.14 -0.30 -1.41
N LEU A 192 5.47 -0.03 -2.67
CA LEU A 192 5.96 -1.01 -3.62
C LEU A 192 7.41 -0.68 -3.92
N THR A 193 8.32 -1.63 -3.67
CA THR A 193 9.72 -1.51 -4.07
C THR A 193 10.03 -2.44 -5.23
N SER A 194 10.96 -2.04 -6.11
CA SER A 194 11.47 -2.83 -7.22
C SER A 194 12.88 -2.38 -7.57
N GLY A 195 13.79 -3.32 -7.81
CA GLY A 195 15.18 -2.99 -8.18
C GLY A 195 15.92 -2.15 -7.13
N GLY A 196 15.54 -2.25 -5.85
CA GLY A 196 16.12 -1.47 -4.75
C GLY A 196 15.48 -0.09 -4.52
N PHE A 197 14.55 0.35 -5.38
CA PHE A 197 13.89 1.65 -5.27
C PHE A 197 12.41 1.53 -4.90
N GLU A 198 11.85 2.55 -4.25
CA GLU A 198 10.41 2.62 -3.93
C GLU A 198 9.65 3.41 -4.99
N LEU A 199 8.70 2.80 -5.70
CA LEU A 199 7.95 3.48 -6.75
C LEU A 199 7.09 4.64 -6.19
N CYS A 200 7.13 5.79 -6.88
CA CYS A 200 6.42 7.02 -6.51
C CYS A 200 5.12 7.23 -7.31
N GLY A 201 5.03 6.72 -8.54
CA GLY A 201 3.86 6.86 -9.41
C GLY A 201 3.41 5.53 -10.05
N THR A 202 2.27 5.55 -10.74
CA THR A 202 1.65 4.34 -11.34
C THR A 202 2.16 4.00 -12.74
N GLU A 203 2.69 4.98 -13.46
CA GLU A 203 3.09 4.85 -14.88
C GLU A 203 4.54 4.41 -15.03
N GLN A 204 4.94 3.35 -14.31
CA GLN A 204 6.31 2.88 -14.29
C GLN A 204 6.43 1.45 -14.76
N ARG A 205 7.58 1.16 -15.41
CA ARG A 205 7.94 -0.21 -15.74
C ARG A 205 8.17 -0.99 -14.46
N LEU A 206 7.43 -2.08 -14.30
CA LEU A 206 7.57 -3.01 -13.18
C LEU A 206 7.86 -4.42 -13.72
N PRO A 207 9.00 -5.04 -13.35
CA PRO A 207 9.27 -6.43 -13.72
C PRO A 207 8.26 -7.39 -13.10
N ALA A 208 8.07 -8.56 -13.70
CA ALA A 208 7.14 -9.58 -13.19
C ALA A 208 7.55 -10.15 -11.81
N THR A 209 8.83 -10.07 -11.48
CA THR A 209 9.45 -10.53 -10.22
C THR A 209 10.41 -9.47 -9.67
N GLY A 210 10.93 -9.65 -8.46
CA GLY A 210 11.90 -8.73 -7.86
C GLY A 210 11.29 -7.45 -7.26
N TRP A 211 9.96 -7.41 -7.17
CA TRP A 211 9.22 -6.39 -6.43
C TRP A 211 8.80 -6.88 -5.04
N ALA A 212 8.55 -5.94 -4.12
CA ALA A 212 7.97 -6.21 -2.81
C ALA A 212 6.88 -5.18 -2.48
N LEU A 213 5.68 -5.67 -2.15
CA LEU A 213 4.53 -4.87 -1.72
C LEU A 213 4.40 -4.99 -0.21
N SER A 214 4.59 -3.89 0.53
CA SER A 214 4.58 -3.91 2.00
C SER A 214 3.90 -2.70 2.64
N ASN A 215 3.30 -2.90 3.80
CA ASN A 215 2.81 -1.83 4.69
C ASN A 215 3.53 -1.82 6.05
N GLY A 216 4.69 -2.49 6.14
CA GLY A 216 5.44 -2.68 7.39
C GLY A 216 4.88 -3.76 8.32
N LEU A 217 3.65 -4.24 8.12
CA LEU A 217 3.02 -5.32 8.90
C LEU A 217 2.90 -6.62 8.11
N VAL A 218 2.65 -6.49 6.82
CA VAL A 218 2.58 -7.54 5.80
C VAL A 218 3.53 -7.15 4.67
N ASN A 219 4.17 -8.14 4.09
CA ASN A 219 4.99 -8.02 2.89
C ASN A 219 4.62 -9.14 1.91
N VAL A 220 4.55 -8.83 0.63
CA VAL A 220 4.22 -9.78 -0.43
C VAL A 220 5.24 -9.67 -1.54
N THR A 221 5.77 -10.81 -1.98
CA THR A 221 6.67 -10.93 -3.12
C THR A 221 6.27 -12.14 -3.98
N THR A 222 6.86 -12.26 -5.17
CA THR A 222 6.81 -13.52 -5.94
C THR A 222 7.75 -14.56 -5.33
N SER A 223 7.40 -15.85 -5.42
CA SER A 223 8.25 -16.95 -4.97
C SER A 223 8.66 -17.86 -6.13
N ALA A 224 9.81 -18.54 -6.01
CA ALA A 224 10.22 -19.60 -6.93
C ALA A 224 9.54 -20.94 -6.61
N SER A 225 9.05 -21.11 -5.38
CA SER A 225 8.48 -22.36 -4.86
C SER A 225 6.95 -22.31 -4.73
N ALA A 226 6.33 -21.16 -5.03
CA ALA A 226 4.89 -20.92 -4.98
C ALA A 226 4.54 -19.68 -5.81
N SER A 227 3.25 -19.37 -6.00
CA SER A 227 2.84 -18.16 -6.72
C SER A 227 3.23 -16.87 -5.99
N LEU A 228 3.18 -16.87 -4.65
CA LEU A 228 3.44 -15.73 -3.78
C LEU A 228 4.16 -16.18 -2.49
N ASP A 229 5.03 -15.32 -1.96
CA ASP A 229 5.46 -15.36 -0.56
C ASP A 229 4.75 -14.23 0.19
N VAL A 230 3.90 -14.60 1.17
CA VAL A 230 3.22 -13.65 2.04
C VAL A 230 3.86 -13.73 3.42
N GLN A 231 4.46 -12.62 3.83
CA GLN A 231 5.21 -12.50 5.06
C GLN A 231 4.49 -11.57 6.03
N ALA A 232 4.51 -11.92 7.30
CA ALA A 232 4.00 -11.04 8.36
C ALA A 232 5.11 -10.64 9.33
N TYR A 233 5.13 -9.38 9.73
CA TYR A 233 6.08 -8.88 10.72
C TYR A 233 5.57 -9.18 12.13
N THR A 234 6.18 -10.16 12.80
CA THR A 234 5.80 -10.60 14.15
C THR A 234 7.05 -10.98 14.95
N GLY A 235 7.04 -10.74 16.26
CA GLY A 235 8.18 -11.06 17.13
C GLY A 235 9.50 -10.42 16.68
N GLY A 236 9.44 -9.22 16.10
CA GLY A 236 10.62 -8.48 15.63
C GLY A 236 11.20 -8.94 14.29
N GLY A 237 10.52 -9.79 13.52
CA GLY A 237 11.01 -10.23 12.21
C GLY A 237 9.90 -10.65 11.24
N TRP A 238 10.27 -10.80 9.97
CA TRP A 238 9.37 -11.29 8.91
C TRP A 238 9.23 -12.81 8.98
N ARG A 239 7.99 -13.29 9.06
CA ARG A 239 7.64 -14.73 9.06
C ARG A 239 6.93 -15.08 7.77
N SER A 240 7.53 -15.95 6.97
CA SER A 240 7.06 -16.30 5.62
C SER A 240 6.04 -17.44 5.63
N LYS A 241 5.01 -17.29 4.81
CA LYS A 241 4.12 -18.38 4.40
C LYS A 241 3.88 -18.29 2.89
N LEU A 242 4.31 -19.33 2.16
CA LEU A 242 4.12 -19.48 0.72
C LEU A 242 2.66 -19.81 0.30
N TRP A 243 2.16 -19.13 -0.72
CA TRP A 243 0.80 -19.30 -1.25
C TRP A 243 0.81 -19.58 -2.75
N ASN A 244 0.03 -20.57 -3.15
CA ASN A 244 -0.28 -20.89 -4.53
C ASN A 244 -1.59 -20.21 -4.94
N VAL A 245 -1.59 -19.68 -6.16
CA VAL A 245 -2.76 -19.12 -6.83
C VAL A 245 -2.98 -19.91 -8.11
N SER A 246 -4.21 -20.33 -8.39
CA SER A 246 -4.55 -21.07 -9.60
C SER A 246 -5.89 -20.63 -10.15
N VAL A 247 -6.00 -20.73 -11.47
CA VAL A 247 -7.22 -20.52 -12.25
C VAL A 247 -7.76 -21.82 -12.87
N ALA A 248 -7.18 -22.96 -12.51
CA ALA A 248 -7.55 -24.29 -13.01
C ALA A 248 -7.49 -25.36 -11.89
N GLY A 249 -7.76 -24.98 -10.64
CA GLY A 249 -7.68 -25.86 -9.47
C GLY A 249 -6.26 -26.09 -8.93
N SER A 250 -6.14 -26.77 -7.79
CA SER A 250 -4.91 -26.86 -6.98
C SER A 250 -3.79 -27.73 -7.55
N GLY A 251 -4.01 -28.41 -8.69
CA GLY A 251 -2.96 -29.12 -9.43
C GLY A 251 -2.26 -28.28 -10.52
N SER A 252 -2.64 -27.01 -10.67
CA SER A 252 -2.18 -26.17 -11.78
C SER A 252 -1.95 -24.73 -11.34
N SER A 253 -1.22 -24.56 -10.23
CA SER A 253 -0.84 -23.23 -9.73
C SER A 253 -0.05 -22.46 -10.78
N ILE A 254 -0.20 -21.13 -10.76
CA ILE A 254 0.57 -20.21 -11.59
C ILE A 254 1.98 -20.14 -10.99
N PRO A 255 3.01 -20.71 -11.65
CA PRO A 255 4.35 -20.76 -11.07
C PRO A 255 5.12 -19.46 -11.29
N ALA A 256 4.71 -18.67 -12.30
CA ALA A 256 5.34 -17.40 -12.65
C ALA A 256 4.34 -16.50 -13.39
N TRP A 257 4.49 -15.20 -13.19
CA TRP A 257 3.73 -14.15 -13.84
C TRP A 257 4.48 -13.61 -15.07
N ASP A 258 3.76 -13.14 -16.08
CA ASP A 258 4.37 -12.59 -17.29
C ASP A 258 4.61 -11.08 -17.18
N GLY A 259 3.83 -10.40 -16.34
CA GLY A 259 3.95 -8.96 -16.14
C GLY A 259 3.32 -8.48 -14.84
N ALA A 260 3.75 -7.30 -14.41
CA ALA A 260 3.26 -6.61 -13.24
C ALA A 260 2.96 -5.14 -13.56
N THR A 261 1.94 -4.55 -12.94
CA THR A 261 1.54 -3.15 -13.17
C THR A 261 1.00 -2.54 -11.89
N LEU A 262 1.50 -1.36 -11.52
CA LEU A 262 1.02 -0.61 -10.38
C LEU A 262 -0.25 0.15 -10.75
N LEU A 263 -1.39 -0.19 -10.14
CA LEU A 263 -2.69 0.41 -10.45
C LEU A 263 -3.04 1.59 -9.54
N ARG A 264 -2.49 1.61 -8.32
CA ARG A 264 -2.75 2.65 -7.31
C ARG A 264 -1.55 2.75 -6.38
N ASN A 265 -1.11 3.96 -6.01
CA ASN A 265 0.10 4.16 -5.22
C ASN A 265 -0.02 5.21 -4.10
N ASP A 266 -1.12 5.20 -3.35
CA ASP A 266 -1.27 6.09 -2.20
C ASP A 266 -0.48 5.56 -0.99
N PRO A 267 0.06 6.43 -0.11
CA PRO A 267 0.66 6.01 1.16
C PRO A 267 -0.27 5.18 2.04
N GLU A 268 -1.59 5.34 1.89
CA GLU A 268 -2.63 4.59 2.60
C GLU A 268 -2.97 3.26 1.91
N HIS A 269 -2.82 3.16 0.59
CA HIS A 269 -3.32 2.03 -0.21
C HIS A 269 -2.56 1.89 -1.54
N VAL A 270 -1.97 0.71 -1.73
CA VAL A 270 -1.30 0.33 -2.98
C VAL A 270 -2.00 -0.88 -3.59
N VAL A 271 -2.20 -0.85 -4.92
CA VAL A 271 -2.76 -1.97 -5.68
C VAL A 271 -1.80 -2.34 -6.81
N LEU A 272 -1.37 -3.60 -6.83
CA LEU A 272 -0.50 -4.20 -7.83
C LEU A 272 -1.29 -5.24 -8.63
N ARG A 273 -1.24 -5.17 -9.96
CA ARG A 273 -1.78 -6.19 -10.85
C ARG A 273 -0.69 -7.08 -11.39
N LEU A 274 -0.88 -8.39 -11.30
CA LEU A 274 -0.07 -9.42 -11.97
C LEU A 274 -0.88 -10.01 -13.12
N THR A 275 -0.22 -10.29 -14.24
CA THR A 275 -0.86 -10.86 -15.43
C THR A 275 -0.16 -12.14 -15.85
N ARG A 276 -0.95 -13.15 -16.23
CA ARG A 276 -0.49 -14.41 -16.79
C ARG A 276 -1.27 -14.74 -18.05
N SER A 277 -0.58 -14.97 -19.15
CA SER A 277 -1.13 -15.42 -20.43
C SER A 277 -1.59 -16.88 -20.31
N MET A 278 -2.69 -17.20 -20.97
CA MET A 278 -3.28 -18.54 -21.00
C MET A 278 -3.70 -18.91 -22.42
N GLY A 279 -3.79 -20.20 -22.71
CA GLY A 279 -4.34 -20.71 -23.96
C GLY A 279 -5.75 -21.29 -23.76
N PRO A 280 -6.84 -20.61 -24.16
CA PRO A 280 -6.94 -19.20 -24.56
C PRO A 280 -7.09 -18.23 -23.36
N GLY A 281 -6.81 -16.95 -23.60
CA GLY A 281 -7.11 -15.85 -22.68
C GLY A 281 -5.98 -15.44 -21.73
N ARG A 282 -6.35 -14.88 -20.58
CA ARG A 282 -5.42 -14.47 -19.52
C ARG A 282 -6.05 -14.62 -18.13
N ALA A 283 -5.17 -14.71 -17.14
CA ALA A 283 -5.47 -14.53 -15.73
C ALA A 283 -4.87 -13.21 -15.23
N THR A 284 -5.60 -12.52 -14.36
CA THR A 284 -5.10 -11.34 -13.65
C THR A 284 -5.31 -11.49 -12.16
N LEU A 285 -4.32 -11.09 -11.37
CA LEU A 285 -4.40 -11.04 -9.92
C LEU A 285 -4.09 -9.63 -9.46
N ASP A 286 -5.07 -8.98 -8.83
CA ASP A 286 -4.84 -7.74 -8.12
C ASP A 286 -4.52 -8.03 -6.66
N LEU A 287 -3.40 -7.51 -6.18
CA LEU A 287 -2.97 -7.53 -4.79
C LEU A 287 -3.08 -6.12 -4.22
N ALA A 288 -3.79 -5.98 -3.12
CA ALA A 288 -3.96 -4.69 -2.44
C ALA A 288 -3.50 -4.76 -0.99
N LEU A 289 -2.71 -3.77 -0.58
CA LEU A 289 -2.32 -3.55 0.82
C LEU A 289 -2.73 -2.16 1.29
N ARG A 290 -3.12 -2.07 2.55
CA ARG A 290 -3.55 -0.84 3.21
C ARG A 290 -2.72 -0.56 4.43
N ARG A 291 -2.48 0.70 4.76
CA ARG A 291 -1.80 1.11 5.99
C ARG A 291 -2.52 0.45 7.18
N GLY A 292 -1.76 -0.14 8.09
CA GLY A 292 -2.32 -0.77 9.29
C GLY A 292 -2.93 -2.15 9.10
N SER A 293 -3.18 -2.61 7.89
CA SER A 293 -3.77 -3.94 7.65
C SER A 293 -2.82 -5.10 8.02
N ARG A 294 -3.37 -6.17 8.60
CA ARG A 294 -2.68 -7.48 8.75
C ARG A 294 -3.04 -8.47 7.64
N VAL A 295 -3.78 -8.00 6.63
CA VAL A 295 -4.22 -8.81 5.49
C VAL A 295 -3.78 -8.18 4.17
N VAL A 296 -3.38 -9.02 3.22
CA VAL A 296 -3.35 -8.69 1.79
C VAL A 296 -4.68 -9.10 1.17
N GLU A 297 -5.26 -8.20 0.39
CA GLU A 297 -6.47 -8.47 -0.39
C GLU A 297 -6.07 -8.95 -1.78
N GLY A 298 -6.74 -9.99 -2.27
CA GLY A 298 -6.55 -10.54 -3.60
C GLY A 298 -7.83 -10.49 -4.41
N TYR A 299 -7.74 -10.17 -5.69
CA TYR A 299 -8.82 -10.33 -6.65
C TYR A 299 -8.30 -11.05 -7.89
N LEU A 300 -8.64 -12.33 -8.00
CA LEU A 300 -8.23 -13.19 -9.10
C LEU A 300 -9.33 -13.23 -10.14
N GLN A 301 -8.97 -13.05 -11.41
CA GLN A 301 -9.87 -13.16 -12.54
C GLN A 301 -9.28 -14.08 -13.62
N ALA A 302 -10.17 -14.78 -14.32
CA ALA A 302 -9.84 -15.61 -15.48
C ALA A 302 -10.82 -15.33 -16.62
N SER A 303 -10.40 -15.63 -17.85
CA SER A 303 -11.20 -15.35 -19.05
C SER A 303 -12.41 -16.27 -19.23
N GLY A 304 -12.44 -17.41 -18.53
CA GLY A 304 -13.53 -18.38 -18.55
C GLY A 304 -13.84 -18.91 -17.16
N ALA A 305 -15.04 -19.45 -16.98
CA ALA A 305 -15.47 -20.01 -15.70
C ALA A 305 -14.67 -21.28 -15.38
N ASN A 306 -13.93 -21.26 -14.28
CA ASN A 306 -13.08 -22.35 -13.83
C ASN A 306 -13.09 -22.48 -12.30
N THR A 307 -12.32 -23.42 -11.77
CA THR A 307 -12.00 -23.48 -10.35
C THR A 307 -10.85 -22.54 -10.02
N LEU A 308 -11.19 -21.42 -9.40
CA LEU A 308 -10.21 -20.44 -8.92
C LEU A 308 -9.86 -20.75 -7.46
N VAL A 309 -8.57 -20.67 -7.10
CA VAL A 309 -8.11 -21.03 -5.76
C VAL A 309 -6.89 -20.22 -5.33
N ALA A 310 -6.86 -19.85 -4.05
CA ALA A 310 -5.69 -19.34 -3.34
C ALA A 310 -5.48 -20.19 -2.08
N TYR A 311 -4.33 -20.86 -1.96
CA TYR A 311 -4.08 -21.84 -0.91
C TYR A 311 -2.62 -21.90 -0.49
N ARG A 312 -2.37 -22.38 0.73
CA ARG A 312 -1.03 -22.61 1.26
C ARG A 312 -0.32 -23.67 0.42
N GLN A 313 0.94 -23.40 0.06
CA GLN A 313 1.78 -24.36 -0.62
C GLN A 313 2.04 -25.59 0.27
N ALA A 314 2.42 -25.36 1.53
CA ALA A 314 2.56 -26.40 2.54
C ALA A 314 1.25 -26.60 3.30
N SER A 315 0.77 -27.85 3.37
CA SER A 315 -0.47 -28.18 4.07
C SER A 315 -0.38 -27.85 5.56
N GLU A 316 -1.39 -27.17 6.07
CA GLU A 316 -1.52 -26.84 7.49
C GLU A 316 -2.96 -27.15 7.94
N THR A 317 -3.11 -27.92 9.02
CA THR A 317 -4.44 -28.30 9.54
C THR A 317 -5.26 -27.06 9.85
N ASN A 318 -6.46 -27.00 9.31
CA ASN A 318 -7.28 -25.80 9.33
C ASN A 318 -8.75 -26.14 9.54
N THR A 319 -9.50 -25.11 9.93
CA THR A 319 -10.94 -25.19 10.10
C THR A 319 -11.61 -24.04 9.39
N SER A 320 -12.82 -24.30 8.91
CA SER A 320 -13.74 -23.32 8.37
C SER A 320 -15.14 -23.69 8.84
N ALA A 321 -15.77 -22.79 9.59
CA ALA A 321 -17.19 -22.95 9.86
C ALA A 321 -17.94 -22.45 8.61
N ALA A 322 -18.93 -23.20 8.13
CA ALA A 322 -19.58 -22.96 6.83
C ALA A 322 -20.14 -21.52 6.63
N ALA A 323 -20.39 -20.78 7.71
CA ALA A 323 -20.88 -19.40 7.70
C ALA A 323 -19.85 -18.34 8.15
N SER A 324 -18.61 -18.71 8.48
CA SER A 324 -17.66 -17.77 9.08
C SER A 324 -17.04 -16.78 8.09
N GLY A 325 -17.06 -17.07 6.79
CA GLY A 325 -16.39 -16.26 5.76
C GLY A 325 -14.87 -16.34 5.78
N TYR A 326 -14.28 -17.29 6.54
CA TYR A 326 -12.83 -17.48 6.62
C TYR A 326 -12.42 -18.91 6.97
N VAL A 327 -11.15 -19.21 6.71
CA VAL A 327 -10.40 -20.42 7.07
C VAL A 327 -9.24 -19.99 7.98
N SER A 328 -8.99 -20.73 9.05
CA SER A 328 -7.87 -20.47 9.96
C SER A 328 -7.17 -21.76 10.35
N ALA A 329 -5.87 -21.69 10.62
CA ALA A 329 -5.13 -22.79 11.24
C ALA A 329 -5.78 -23.20 12.57
N THR A 330 -5.79 -24.51 12.86
CA THR A 330 -6.30 -25.04 14.13
C THR A 330 -5.31 -24.91 15.28
N SER A 331 -4.02 -24.90 14.97
CA SER A 331 -2.91 -24.78 15.92
C SER A 331 -2.03 -23.58 15.58
N ASN A 332 -1.31 -23.08 16.58
CA ASN A 332 -0.27 -22.07 16.35
C ASN A 332 0.90 -22.70 15.59
N ASP A 333 1.56 -21.91 14.75
CA ASP A 333 2.85 -22.25 14.17
C ASP A 333 3.99 -22.05 15.19
N VAL A 334 5.23 -22.30 14.74
CA VAL A 334 6.43 -22.19 15.58
C VAL A 334 6.65 -20.77 16.11
N ASP A 335 6.12 -19.76 15.43
CA ASP A 335 6.19 -18.35 15.85
C ASP A 335 4.99 -17.94 16.72
N GLY A 336 4.12 -18.90 17.09
CA GLY A 336 2.95 -18.66 17.92
C GLY A 336 1.76 -18.07 17.17
N ASN A 337 1.81 -17.99 15.84
CA ASN A 337 0.81 -17.35 15.00
C ASN A 337 -0.13 -18.35 14.33
N ARG A 338 -1.23 -17.89 13.74
CA ARG A 338 -2.09 -18.72 12.89
C ARG A 338 -2.30 -18.04 11.54
N PHE A 339 -2.20 -18.78 10.43
CA PHE A 339 -2.67 -18.23 9.17
C PHE A 339 -4.19 -18.08 9.22
N VAL A 340 -4.67 -17.06 8.54
CA VAL A 340 -6.09 -16.86 8.30
C VAL A 340 -6.28 -16.35 6.87
N CYS A 341 -7.32 -16.81 6.20
CA CYS A 341 -7.69 -16.34 4.87
C CYS A 341 -9.20 -16.45 4.70
N GLY A 342 -9.76 -15.78 3.70
CA GLY A 342 -11.20 -15.83 3.46
C GLY A 342 -11.61 -15.14 2.19
N SER A 343 -12.90 -14.92 2.03
CA SER A 343 -13.51 -14.22 0.90
C SER A 343 -14.80 -13.55 1.38
N ALA A 344 -15.24 -12.46 0.73
CA ALA A 344 -16.57 -11.91 0.96
C ALA A 344 -17.65 -12.77 0.29
N LYS A 345 -17.30 -13.62 -0.67
CA LYS A 345 -18.22 -14.51 -1.38
C LYS A 345 -18.18 -15.91 -0.78
N THR A 346 -19.22 -16.70 -1.06
CA THR A 346 -19.22 -18.13 -0.73
C THR A 346 -18.05 -18.83 -1.42
N PHE A 347 -17.36 -19.70 -0.67
CA PHE A 347 -16.21 -20.48 -1.12
C PHE A 347 -16.21 -21.84 -0.40
N THR A 348 -15.42 -22.77 -0.91
CA THR A 348 -15.08 -24.03 -0.25
C THR A 348 -13.68 -23.91 0.35
N ALA A 349 -13.47 -24.38 1.58
CA ALA A 349 -12.14 -24.39 2.17
C ALA A 349 -11.24 -25.39 1.43
N HIS A 350 -9.99 -25.00 1.17
CA HIS A 350 -8.99 -25.89 0.59
C HIS A 350 -8.31 -26.72 1.68
N SER A 351 -8.05 -28.01 1.44
CA SER A 351 -7.47 -28.94 2.43
C SER A 351 -6.15 -28.47 3.01
N ASN A 352 -5.26 -27.90 2.18
CA ASN A 352 -3.97 -27.35 2.63
C ASN A 352 -4.10 -26.04 3.45
N GLY A 353 -5.29 -25.44 3.50
CA GLY A 353 -5.54 -24.10 4.00
C GLY A 353 -5.66 -23.11 2.84
N GLY A 354 -6.82 -22.46 2.71
CA GLY A 354 -7.10 -21.58 1.57
C GLY A 354 -8.57 -21.54 1.20
N VAL A 355 -8.87 -20.77 0.15
CA VAL A 355 -10.22 -20.61 -0.40
C VAL A 355 -10.24 -21.05 -1.86
N GLN A 356 -11.27 -21.81 -2.25
CA GLN A 356 -11.51 -22.19 -3.64
C GLN A 356 -12.98 -21.93 -4.03
N LYS A 357 -13.20 -21.62 -5.30
CA LYS A 357 -14.52 -21.44 -5.88
C LYS A 357 -14.57 -22.04 -7.28
N ALA A 358 -15.46 -23.01 -7.46
CA ALA A 358 -15.68 -23.68 -8.75
C ALA A 358 -16.59 -22.84 -9.66
N ALA A 359 -16.49 -23.09 -10.97
CA ALA A 359 -17.36 -22.52 -12.01
C ALA A 359 -17.52 -20.98 -11.92
N THR A 360 -16.42 -20.25 -11.69
CA THR A 360 -16.42 -18.79 -11.60
C THR A 360 -15.33 -18.18 -12.46
N THR A 361 -15.56 -16.96 -12.93
CA THR A 361 -14.56 -16.12 -13.63
C THR A 361 -13.80 -15.21 -12.68
N SER A 362 -14.23 -15.09 -11.42
CA SER A 362 -13.55 -14.27 -10.42
C SER A 362 -13.64 -14.85 -9.00
N LEU A 363 -12.62 -14.55 -8.20
CA LEU A 363 -12.50 -14.89 -6.80
C LEU A 363 -11.84 -13.73 -6.06
N ASP A 364 -12.58 -13.08 -5.17
CA ASP A 364 -12.00 -12.23 -4.14
C ASP A 364 -11.52 -13.10 -2.99
N PHE A 365 -10.37 -12.75 -2.42
CA PHE A 365 -9.85 -13.38 -1.24
C PHE A 365 -9.04 -12.40 -0.40
N TRP A 366 -8.69 -12.82 0.80
CA TRP A 366 -7.69 -12.14 1.62
C TRP A 366 -6.84 -13.18 2.33
N ILE A 367 -5.59 -12.83 2.58
CA ILE A 367 -4.60 -13.65 3.29
C ILE A 367 -4.02 -12.80 4.40
N GLY A 368 -3.96 -13.33 5.62
CA GLY A 368 -3.33 -12.66 6.74
C GLY A 368 -2.88 -13.61 7.84
N VAL A 369 -2.57 -13.01 8.98
CA VAL A 369 -2.09 -13.73 10.16
C VAL A 369 -2.84 -13.25 11.39
N ALA A 370 -3.35 -14.19 12.19
CA ALA A 370 -3.79 -13.92 13.55
C ALA A 370 -2.55 -13.96 14.46
N VAL A 371 -2.01 -12.78 14.77
CA VAL A 371 -0.76 -12.63 15.52
C VAL A 371 -0.97 -13.08 16.97
N GLY A 372 -0.11 -13.98 17.46
CA GLY A 372 -0.29 -14.64 18.76
C GLY A 372 -1.30 -15.80 18.74
N GLY A 373 -1.90 -16.11 17.59
CA GLY A 373 -2.68 -17.32 17.38
C GLY A 373 -3.85 -17.44 18.36
N SER A 374 -3.84 -18.46 19.21
CA SER A 374 -4.84 -18.63 20.29
C SER A 374 -4.94 -17.46 21.26
N SER A 375 -3.85 -16.70 21.43
CA SER A 375 -3.72 -15.57 22.36
C SER A 375 -3.78 -14.23 21.63
N ALA A 376 -4.28 -14.21 20.39
CA ALA A 376 -4.43 -12.99 19.62
C ALA A 376 -5.30 -11.97 20.37
N VAL A 377 -4.81 -10.73 20.44
CA VAL A 377 -5.56 -9.63 21.06
C VAL A 377 -6.71 -9.19 20.17
N ALA A 378 -7.71 -8.53 20.75
CA ALA A 378 -8.83 -7.96 20.01
C ALA A 378 -8.31 -7.05 18.89
N GLY A 379 -8.72 -7.33 17.66
CA GLY A 379 -8.30 -6.66 16.45
C GLY A 379 -7.34 -7.47 15.59
N ASP A 380 -6.66 -8.45 16.18
CA ASP A 380 -5.77 -9.39 15.47
C ASP A 380 -6.27 -10.84 15.57
N THR A 381 -7.45 -11.09 16.14
CA THR A 381 -8.09 -12.41 16.06
C THR A 381 -8.53 -12.71 14.61
N ALA A 382 -8.63 -13.99 14.24
CA ALA A 382 -9.12 -14.37 12.91
C ALA A 382 -10.50 -13.78 12.57
N LEU A 383 -11.37 -13.66 13.57
CA LEU A 383 -12.70 -13.05 13.45
C LEU A 383 -12.60 -11.53 13.18
N ASP A 384 -11.75 -10.83 13.93
CA ASP A 384 -11.56 -9.38 13.76
C ASP A 384 -10.95 -9.05 12.40
N LEU A 385 -9.97 -9.83 11.93
CA LEU A 385 -9.35 -9.63 10.62
C LEU A 385 -10.34 -9.83 9.48
N ARG A 386 -11.22 -10.83 9.61
CA ARG A 386 -12.33 -11.03 8.68
C ARG A 386 -13.28 -9.83 8.71
N ASN A 387 -13.67 -9.35 9.89
CA ASN A 387 -14.57 -8.21 10.01
C ASN A 387 -13.94 -6.93 9.43
N GLN A 388 -12.65 -6.70 9.68
CA GLN A 388 -11.89 -5.61 9.08
C GLN A 388 -11.90 -5.71 7.56
N TYR A 389 -11.61 -6.87 6.96
CA TYR A 389 -11.68 -7.06 5.50
C TYR A 389 -13.06 -6.70 4.91
N ILE A 390 -14.14 -7.12 5.58
CA ILE A 390 -15.52 -6.79 5.17
C ILE A 390 -15.83 -5.30 5.38
N GLY A 391 -15.35 -4.68 6.45
CA GLY A 391 -15.61 -3.29 6.79
C GLY A 391 -14.60 -2.28 6.21
N THR A 392 -13.58 -2.74 5.49
CA THR A 392 -12.59 -1.89 4.83
C THR A 392 -13.25 -1.01 3.77
N LEU A 393 -13.07 0.30 3.88
CA LEU A 393 -13.65 1.30 2.98
C LEU A 393 -12.60 1.86 2.02
N PRO A 394 -12.97 2.24 0.79
CA PRO A 394 -12.16 3.13 -0.03
C PRO A 394 -11.83 4.41 0.74
N GLU A 395 -10.56 4.77 0.72
CA GLU A 395 -10.02 5.96 1.39
C GLU A 395 -9.44 6.93 0.36
N THR A 396 -9.58 8.21 0.63
CA THR A 396 -8.85 9.29 -0.03
C THR A 396 -8.55 10.36 1.01
N THR A 397 -7.30 10.79 1.08
CA THR A 397 -6.84 11.78 2.05
C THR A 397 -6.90 13.18 1.46
N TYR A 398 -7.41 14.14 2.23
CA TYR A 398 -7.50 15.54 1.87
C TYR A 398 -6.81 16.39 2.94
N CYS A 399 -6.21 17.49 2.52
CA CYS A 399 -5.78 18.54 3.43
C CYS A 399 -6.98 19.48 3.70
N VAL A 400 -7.23 19.77 4.97
CA VAL A 400 -8.26 20.70 5.42
C VAL A 400 -7.62 21.75 6.31
N ARG A 401 -8.03 23.01 6.15
CA ARG A 401 -7.55 24.10 7.00
C ARG A 401 -8.10 23.93 8.42
N ARG A 402 -7.25 24.15 9.41
CA ARG A 402 -7.68 24.17 10.83
C ARG A 402 -8.57 25.35 11.14
#